data_AF-A0A2S6TN28-F1
#
_entry.id   AF-A0A2S6TN28-F1
#
_cell.length_a   1.000
_cell.length_b   1.000
_cell.length_c   1.000
_cell.angle_alpha   90.00
_cell.angle_beta   90.00
_cell.angle_gamma   90.00
#
_symmetry.space_group_name_H-M   'P 1'
#
loop_
_entity.id
_entity.type
_entity.pdbx_description
1 polymer ?
#
loop_
_entity_poly.entity_id
_entity_poly.type
_entity_poly.pdbx_seq_one_letter_code
_entity_poly.pdbx_strand_id
1 'polypeptide(L)'
;MSKKKTNQAPPTPLLLVTGVSGAGKSSALKVLEDLGYEAVDNLPVSLISRMVSPGEFPQPVAIGIDIRTRDFDAAGFLGALNTLVERPDMDVKLLFLNCDDDVLVRRFEETRRRHPLADDRPVSDGLRRERV
;
A
#
# COMPACT_ATOMS: atom_id res chain seq x y z
N MET A 1 7.03 45.06 -6.28
CA MET A 1 6.09 44.26 -5.47
C MET A 1 6.64 42.85 -5.34
N SER A 2 7.25 42.56 -4.19
CA SER A 2 7.97 41.32 -3.91
C SER A 2 6.97 40.19 -3.59
N LYS A 3 6.81 39.21 -4.49
CA LYS A 3 6.08 37.97 -4.16
C LYS A 3 6.97 37.18 -3.21
N LYS A 4 6.56 37.11 -1.94
CA LYS A 4 7.15 36.26 -0.89
C LYS A 4 7.37 34.85 -1.45
N LYS A 5 8.62 34.40 -1.52
CA LYS A 5 8.93 32.96 -1.66
C LYS A 5 8.37 32.28 -0.40
N THR A 6 7.28 31.55 -0.54
CA THR A 6 6.80 30.65 0.50
C THR A 6 7.89 29.61 0.72
N ASN A 7 8.54 29.67 1.88
CA ASN A 7 9.50 28.68 2.33
C ASN A 7 8.72 27.39 2.67
N GLN A 8 8.26 26.68 1.64
CA GLN A 8 7.58 25.40 1.81
C GLN A 8 8.63 24.34 2.12
N ALA A 9 8.42 23.58 3.20
CA ALA A 9 9.20 22.38 3.49
C ALA A 9 9.15 21.43 2.28
N PRO A 10 10.20 20.63 2.05
CA PRO A 10 10.17 19.64 0.98
C PRO A 10 8.94 18.72 1.14
N PRO A 11 8.33 18.28 0.04
CA PRO A 11 7.16 17.42 0.10
C PRO A 11 7.49 16.13 0.86
N THR A 12 6.55 15.68 1.69
CA THR A 12 6.73 14.48 2.51
C THR A 12 6.61 13.23 1.61
N PRO A 13 7.61 12.34 1.56
CA PRO A 13 7.50 11.13 0.77
C PRO A 13 6.45 10.18 1.36
N LEU A 14 5.52 9.73 0.53
CA LEU A 14 4.53 8.72 0.85
C LEU A 14 4.65 7.57 -0.16
N LEU A 15 4.87 6.36 0.34
CA LEU A 15 4.89 5.14 -0.46
C LEU A 15 3.68 4.26 -0.13
N LEU A 16 2.75 4.12 -1.06
CA LEU A 16 1.68 3.14 -0.95
C LEU A 16 2.21 1.80 -1.47
N VAL A 17 2.16 0.76 -0.64
CA VAL A 17 2.63 -0.59 -0.97
C VAL A 17 1.43 -1.51 -1.10
N THR A 18 1.22 -2.07 -2.28
CA THR A 18 0.15 -3.03 -2.55
C THR A 18 0.69 -4.20 -3.37
N GLY A 19 -0.15 -5.19 -3.64
CA GLY A 19 0.22 -6.35 -4.43
C GLY A 19 -0.68 -7.55 -4.22
N VAL A 20 -0.41 -8.59 -5.01
CA VAL A 20 -1.08 -9.88 -4.93
C VAL A 20 -0.80 -10.53 -3.57
N SER A 21 -1.79 -11.22 -3.01
CA SER A 21 -1.63 -11.93 -1.73
C SER A 21 -0.46 -12.91 -1.81
N GLY A 22 0.50 -12.77 -0.89
CA GLY A 22 1.71 -13.60 -0.89
C GLY A 22 2.87 -13.11 -1.75
N ALA A 23 2.72 -11.98 -2.47
CA ALA A 23 3.79 -11.38 -3.27
C ALA A 23 4.95 -10.79 -2.44
N GLY A 24 4.73 -10.58 -1.13
CA GLY A 24 5.77 -10.14 -0.20
C GLY A 24 5.59 -8.75 0.39
N LYS A 25 4.37 -8.17 0.34
CA LYS A 25 4.06 -6.85 0.94
C LYS A 25 4.60 -6.70 2.36
N SER A 26 4.30 -7.65 3.26
CA SER A 26 4.76 -7.57 4.64
C SER A 26 6.28 -7.59 4.77
N SER A 27 6.99 -8.24 3.86
CA SER A 27 8.46 -8.19 3.83
C SER A 27 8.96 -6.85 3.32
N ALA A 28 8.32 -6.29 2.30
CA ALA A 28 8.66 -4.97 1.78
C ALA A 28 8.45 -3.86 2.83
N LEU A 29 7.37 -3.91 3.60
CA LEU A 29 7.12 -2.97 4.70
C LEU A 29 8.23 -3.02 5.75
N LYS A 30 8.66 -4.22 6.16
CA LYS A 30 9.78 -4.37 7.10
C LYS A 30 11.08 -3.76 6.58
N VAL A 31 11.40 -4.00 5.30
CA VAL A 31 12.59 -3.38 4.68
C VAL A 31 12.46 -1.86 4.63
N LEU A 32 11.25 -1.33 4.41
CA LEU A 32 11.01 0.12 4.43
C LEU A 32 11.19 0.69 5.84
N GLU A 33 10.75 0.00 6.89
CA GLU A 33 11.03 0.37 8.28
C GLU A 33 12.55 0.45 8.53
N ASP A 34 13.30 -0.56 8.09
CA ASP A 34 14.78 -0.58 8.20
C ASP A 34 15.44 0.58 7.45
N LEU A 35 14.80 1.07 6.38
CA LEU A 35 15.24 2.23 5.59
C LEU A 35 14.78 3.58 6.17
N GLY A 36 14.10 3.58 7.32
CA GLY A 36 13.66 4.78 8.02
C GLY A 36 12.29 5.31 7.60
N TYR A 37 11.46 4.48 6.97
CA TYR A 37 10.05 4.80 6.76
C TYR A 37 9.22 4.47 8.01
N GLU A 38 8.22 5.29 8.28
CA GLU A 38 7.13 4.91 9.17
C GLU A 38 6.14 4.02 8.41
N ALA A 39 6.25 2.70 8.61
CA ALA A 39 5.39 1.73 7.94
C ALA A 39 4.10 1.48 8.72
N VAL A 40 2.96 1.54 8.04
CA VAL A 40 1.63 1.25 8.57
C VAL A 40 0.98 0.19 7.70
N ASP A 41 0.58 -0.94 8.30
CA ASP A 41 -0.13 -2.02 7.60
C ASP A 41 -1.61 -2.05 7.99
N ASN A 42 -2.45 -2.55 7.08
CA ASN A 42 -3.88 -2.80 7.31
C ASN A 42 -4.69 -1.55 7.71
N LEU A 43 -4.31 -0.38 7.19
CA LEU A 43 -5.04 0.87 7.40
C LEU A 43 -6.26 0.93 6.46
N PRO A 44 -7.49 1.14 6.98
CA PRO A 44 -8.67 1.32 6.12
C PRO A 44 -8.45 2.43 5.09
N VAL A 45 -8.86 2.19 3.84
CA VAL A 45 -8.63 3.12 2.72
C VAL A 45 -9.19 4.52 3.02
N SER A 46 -10.32 4.59 3.69
CA SER A 46 -10.98 5.83 4.12
C SER A 46 -10.18 6.68 5.12
N LEU A 47 -9.17 6.11 5.78
CA LEU A 47 -8.34 6.80 6.77
C LEU A 47 -6.98 7.24 6.24
N ILE A 48 -6.59 6.84 5.03
CA ILE A 48 -5.28 7.18 4.44
C ILE A 48 -5.10 8.71 4.38
N SER A 49 -6.08 9.43 3.85
CA SER A 49 -6.00 10.89 3.71
C SER A 49 -5.96 11.64 5.03
N ARG A 50 -6.53 11.06 6.10
CA ARG A 50 -6.52 11.62 7.45
C ARG A 50 -5.22 11.37 8.19
N MET A 51 -4.57 10.23 7.90
CA MET A 51 -3.31 9.91 8.53
C MET A 51 -2.23 10.84 8.01
N VAL A 52 -2.21 11.12 6.71
CA VAL A 52 -1.12 11.90 6.10
C VAL A 52 -1.42 13.39 6.07
N SER A 53 -1.39 14.04 7.23
CA SER A 53 -1.47 15.50 7.30
C SER A 53 -0.10 16.14 7.05
N PRO A 54 -0.05 17.35 6.45
CA PRO A 54 1.20 18.04 6.19
C PRO A 54 1.95 18.33 7.50
N GLY A 55 3.23 17.95 7.58
CA GLY A 55 4.09 18.26 8.73
C GLY A 55 3.85 17.44 9.99
N GLU A 56 2.94 16.45 9.96
CA GLU A 56 2.75 15.52 11.08
C GLU A 56 3.82 14.43 11.14
N PHE A 57 4.40 14.05 9.99
CA PHE A 57 5.46 13.04 9.94
C PHE A 57 6.83 13.68 9.69
N PRO A 58 7.77 13.53 10.65
CA PRO A 58 9.15 13.96 10.45
C PRO A 58 9.93 13.03 9.50
N GLN A 59 9.37 11.87 9.16
CA GLN A 59 9.97 10.78 8.41
C GLN A 59 9.07 10.34 7.24
N PRO A 60 9.62 9.75 6.16
CA PRO A 60 8.81 9.27 5.05
C PRO A 60 7.86 8.15 5.50
N VAL A 61 6.68 8.06 4.88
CA VAL A 61 5.62 7.13 5.32
C VAL A 61 5.43 6.03 4.29
N ALA A 62 5.26 4.79 4.74
CA ALA A 62 4.90 3.66 3.91
C ALA A 62 3.56 3.06 4.36
N ILE A 63 2.58 2.92 3.47
CA ILE A 63 1.25 2.38 3.83
C ILE A 63 0.99 1.11 3.03
N GLY A 64 0.86 -0.01 3.74
CA GLY A 64 0.50 -1.32 3.21
C GLY A 64 -1.00 -1.47 3.01
N ILE A 65 -1.41 -1.74 1.77
CA ILE A 65 -2.81 -1.92 1.38
C ILE A 65 -2.93 -3.19 0.54
N ASP A 66 -3.80 -4.10 0.93
CA ASP A 66 -4.12 -5.31 0.18
C ASP A 66 -5.62 -5.61 0.23
N ILE A 67 -6.03 -6.67 -0.44
CA ILE A 67 -7.42 -7.14 -0.48
C ILE A 67 -8.02 -7.49 0.89
N ARG A 68 -7.20 -7.63 1.94
CA ARG A 68 -7.66 -7.89 3.31
C ARG A 68 -7.90 -6.60 4.09
N THR A 69 -7.45 -5.47 3.55
CA THR A 69 -7.60 -4.17 4.17
C THR A 69 -9.07 -3.83 4.28
N ARG A 70 -9.50 -3.31 5.43
CA ARG A 70 -10.92 -3.01 5.66
C ARG A 70 -11.41 -1.95 4.66
N ASP A 71 -12.61 -2.15 4.15
CA ASP A 71 -13.25 -1.28 3.15
C ASP A 71 -12.45 -1.19 1.84
N PHE A 72 -11.64 -2.21 1.53
CA PHE A 72 -10.89 -2.26 0.28
C PHE A 72 -11.83 -2.46 -0.92
N ASP A 73 -11.79 -1.48 -1.81
CA ASP A 73 -12.33 -1.52 -3.16
C ASP A 73 -11.30 -0.87 -4.08
N ALA A 74 -11.07 -1.45 -5.26
CA ALA A 74 -10.06 -0.96 -6.18
C ALA A 74 -10.36 0.46 -6.67
N ALA A 75 -11.64 0.76 -6.95
CA ALA A 75 -12.04 2.11 -7.38
C ALA A 75 -11.91 3.13 -6.25
N GLY A 76 -12.32 2.77 -5.03
CA GLY A 76 -12.14 3.60 -3.83
C GLY A 76 -10.66 3.88 -3.52
N PHE A 77 -9.80 2.87 -3.64
CA PHE A 77 -8.36 3.03 -3.46
C PHE A 77 -7.74 3.95 -4.51
N LEU A 78 -8.07 3.77 -5.79
CA LEU A 78 -7.61 4.64 -6.87
C LEU A 78 -8.11 6.08 -6.69
N GLY A 79 -9.34 6.26 -6.23
CA GLY A 79 -9.89 7.58 -5.88
C GLY A 79 -9.07 8.25 -4.78
N ALA A 80 -8.77 7.54 -3.69
CA ALA A 80 -7.93 8.04 -2.61
C ALA A 80 -6.51 8.37 -3.10
N LEU A 81 -5.91 7.52 -3.93
CA LEU A 81 -4.60 7.75 -4.54
C LEU A 81 -4.59 9.04 -5.37
N ASN A 82 -5.59 9.24 -6.24
CA ASN A 82 -5.70 10.44 -7.06
C ASN A 82 -5.77 11.72 -6.20
N THR A 83 -6.58 11.70 -5.14
CA THR A 83 -6.66 12.82 -4.19
C THR A 83 -5.32 13.11 -3.50
N LEU A 84 -4.54 12.07 -3.18
CA LEU A 84 -3.22 12.23 -2.55
C LEU A 84 -2.18 12.77 -3.52
N VAL A 85 -2.17 12.31 -4.78
CA VAL A 85 -1.22 12.76 -5.81
C VAL A 85 -1.42 14.23 -6.17
N GLU A 86 -2.65 14.75 -6.04
CA GLU A 86 -2.95 16.17 -6.26
C GLU A 86 -2.40 17.11 -5.17
N ARG A 87 -1.92 16.56 -4.04
CA ARG A 87 -1.40 17.36 -2.93
C ARG A 87 0.04 17.80 -3.17
N PRO A 88 0.33 19.12 -3.19
CA PRO A 88 1.67 19.64 -3.48
C PRO A 88 2.65 19.45 -2.32
N ASP A 89 2.15 19.16 -1.11
CA ASP A 89 2.94 18.90 0.09
C ASP A 89 3.43 17.45 0.21
N MET A 90 3.14 16.60 -0.79
CA MET A 90 3.41 15.17 -0.77
C MET A 90 4.11 14.68 -2.04
N ASP A 91 5.06 13.75 -1.88
CA ASP A 91 5.65 12.98 -3.00
C ASP A 91 5.10 11.55 -2.92
N VAL A 92 3.97 11.32 -3.61
CA VAL A 92 3.21 10.07 -3.53
C VAL A 92 3.69 9.08 -4.60
N LYS A 93 4.06 7.87 -4.18
CA LYS A 93 4.45 6.76 -5.05
C LYS A 93 3.65 5.50 -4.73
N LEU A 94 3.40 4.69 -5.75
CA LEU A 94 2.75 3.38 -5.62
C LEU A 94 3.75 2.28 -5.97
N LEU A 95 3.96 1.36 -5.05
CA LEU A 95 4.69 0.11 -5.24
C LEU A 95 3.70 -1.04 -5.34
N PHE A 96 3.61 -1.67 -6.51
CA PHE A 96 2.81 -2.88 -6.73
C PHE A 96 3.72 -4.11 -6.78
N LEU A 97 3.55 -5.03 -5.84
CA LEU A 97 4.28 -6.29 -5.79
C LEU A 97 3.50 -7.39 -6.51
N ASN A 98 4.14 -7.99 -7.50
CA ASN A 98 3.61 -9.11 -8.24
C ASN A 98 4.50 -10.35 -8.06
N CYS A 99 3.94 -11.53 -8.31
CA CYS A 99 4.64 -12.80 -8.26
C CYS A 99 3.92 -13.79 -9.18
N ASP A 100 4.63 -14.78 -9.71
CA ASP A 100 4.02 -15.80 -10.57
C ASP A 100 3.08 -16.71 -9.77
N ASP A 101 2.00 -17.19 -10.41
CA ASP A 101 0.94 -17.94 -9.73
C ASP A 101 1.43 -19.26 -9.13
N ASP A 102 2.32 -19.96 -9.84
CA ASP A 102 2.93 -21.21 -9.38
C ASP A 102 3.78 -21.00 -8.11
N VAL A 103 4.53 -19.90 -8.06
CA VAL A 103 5.30 -19.50 -6.87
C VAL A 103 4.38 -19.15 -5.71
N LEU A 104 3.28 -18.43 -5.98
CA LEU A 104 2.30 -18.07 -4.95
C LEU A 104 1.59 -19.29 -4.37
N VAL A 105 1.13 -20.22 -5.23
CA VAL A 105 0.54 -21.50 -4.80
C VAL A 105 1.50 -22.22 -3.87
N ARG A 106 2.76 -22.39 -4.28
CA ARG A 106 3.78 -23.06 -3.46
C ARG A 106 3.99 -22.38 -2.10
N ARG A 107 4.05 -21.04 -2.06
CA ARG A 107 4.19 -20.29 -0.80
C ARG A 107 2.99 -20.47 0.14
N PHE A 108 1.78 -20.50 -0.39
CA PHE A 108 0.58 -20.73 0.41
C PHE A 108 0.53 -22.16 0.97
N GLU A 109 0.95 -23.14 0.16
CA GLU A 109 1.08 -24.54 0.60
C GLU A 109 2.15 -24.69 1.70
N GLU A 110 3.33 -24.09 1.51
CA GLU A 110 4.44 -24.13 2.48
C GLU A 110 4.08 -23.44 3.80
N THR A 111 3.42 -22.28 3.75
CA THR A 111 3.02 -21.54 4.96
C THR A 111 1.72 -22.05 5.59
N ARG A 112 1.02 -22.99 4.93
CA ARG A 112 -0.32 -23.49 5.29
C ARG A 112 -1.32 -22.36 5.56
N ARG A 113 -1.12 -21.18 4.97
CA ARG A 113 -2.02 -20.04 5.11
C ARG A 113 -3.17 -20.20 4.13
N ARG A 114 -4.38 -19.82 4.55
CA ARG A 114 -5.51 -19.70 3.62
C ARG A 114 -5.34 -18.44 2.77
N HIS A 115 -5.70 -18.55 1.50
CA HIS A 115 -5.76 -17.39 0.62
C HIS A 115 -7.03 -16.58 0.95
N PRO A 116 -6.98 -15.25 1.10
CA PRO A 116 -8.11 -14.47 1.61
C PRO A 116 -9.39 -14.53 0.75
N LEU A 117 -9.25 -14.74 -0.57
CA LEU A 117 -10.37 -14.93 -1.51
C LEU A 117 -10.69 -16.40 -1.84
N ALA A 118 -10.00 -17.35 -1.22
CA ALA A 118 -10.21 -18.79 -1.45
C ALA A 118 -10.65 -19.45 -0.13
N ASP A 119 -11.88 -19.19 0.29
CA ASP A 119 -12.48 -19.72 1.53
C ASP A 119 -12.28 -21.25 1.65
N ASP A 120 -13.02 -22.00 0.83
CA ASP A 120 -13.02 -23.47 0.71
C ASP A 120 -12.60 -23.92 -0.70
N ARG A 121 -11.96 -23.04 -1.46
CA ARG A 121 -11.52 -23.31 -2.84
C ARG A 121 -10.01 -23.48 -2.90
N PRO A 122 -9.49 -24.13 -3.96
CA PRO A 122 -8.05 -24.14 -4.20
C PRO A 122 -7.47 -22.73 -4.25
N VAL A 123 -6.25 -22.55 -3.74
CA VAL A 123 -5.52 -21.26 -3.74
C VAL A 123 -5.46 -20.66 -5.15
N SER A 124 -5.33 -21.50 -6.18
CA SER A 124 -5.34 -21.09 -7.59
C SER A 124 -6.58 -20.28 -7.99
N ASP A 125 -7.74 -20.57 -7.41
CA ASP A 125 -8.97 -19.83 -7.71
C ASP A 125 -8.97 -18.45 -7.06
N GLY A 126 -8.42 -18.34 -5.86
CA GLY A 126 -8.22 -17.06 -5.17
C GLY A 126 -7.27 -16.14 -5.93
N LEU A 127 -6.14 -16.69 -6.39
CA LEU A 127 -5.15 -15.95 -7.18
C LEU A 127 -5.72 -15.44 -8.50
N ARG A 128 -6.49 -16.27 -9.23
CA ARG A 128 -7.14 -15.82 -10.47
C ARG A 128 -8.03 -14.62 -10.22
N ARG A 129 -8.80 -14.61 -9.14
CA ARG A 129 -9.71 -13.50 -8.79
C ARG A 129 -9.01 -12.19 -8.45
N GLU A 130 -7.75 -12.23 -8.02
CA GLU A 130 -6.97 -11.01 -7.77
C GLU A 130 -6.45 -10.36 -9.06
N ARG A 131 -6.42 -11.11 -10.18
CA ARG A 131 -5.89 -10.64 -11.46
C ARG A 131 -6.96 -10.17 -12.46
N VAL A 132 -8.24 -10.29 -12.13
CA VAL A 132 -9.38 -9.89 -12.99
C VAL A 132 -9.75 -8.43 -12.76
#